data_AF-A0A399NQ57-F1
#
_entry.id   AF-A0A399NQ57-F1
#
_cell.length_a   1.000
_cell.length_b   1.000
_cell.length_c   1.000
_cell.angle_alpha   90.00
_cell.angle_beta   90.00
_cell.angle_gamma   90.00
#
_symmetry.space_group_name_H-M   'P 1'
#
loop_
_entity.id
_entity.type
_entity.pdbx_description
1 polymer ?
#
loop_
_entity_poly.entity_id
_entity_poly.type
_entity_poly.pdbx_seq_one_letter_code
_entity_poly.pdbx_strand_id
1 'polypeptide(L)'
;MTADRPPELPRGAHRDSGDAWVESPEGQRFWGAFGAAALLVHDPDRGVLLQHRVAWSHHGGTWGLPGGARHAGESSVDGAAREAAEEAGVPPAGIRPVLATVLDLGFWSYTTVTARTIRPFEPRVADAESIELRWVPVDGVDGLELHPGFGRAWPMLRDELTREVTLVVDTANLLGSRPDGWWRDRAGSTTRLLAGLDALARDGLPAAELDLPGSVRWPDVVAVVEGDARDASLPAEPV
;
A
#
# COMPACT_ATOMS: atom_id res chain seq x y z
N MET A 1 -3.30 -35.32 -5.10
CA MET A 1 -4.57 -35.19 -5.86
C MET A 1 -4.53 -33.80 -6.48
N THR A 2 -4.03 -33.69 -7.70
CA THR A 2 -3.70 -32.42 -8.37
C THR A 2 -4.98 -31.78 -8.91
N ALA A 3 -5.31 -30.59 -8.41
CA ALA A 3 -6.39 -29.77 -8.98
C ALA A 3 -5.85 -29.10 -10.26
N ASP A 4 -5.85 -29.87 -11.35
CA ASP A 4 -5.27 -29.51 -12.66
C ASP A 4 -6.24 -28.72 -13.55
N ARG A 5 -7.30 -28.14 -12.96
CA ARG A 5 -8.31 -27.35 -13.67
C ARG A 5 -8.78 -26.16 -12.83
N PRO A 6 -9.01 -24.98 -13.45
CA PRO A 6 -9.70 -23.90 -12.80
C PRO A 6 -11.09 -24.36 -12.34
N PRO A 7 -11.55 -23.97 -11.14
CA PRO A 7 -12.94 -24.14 -10.77
C PRO A 7 -13.83 -23.39 -11.78
N GLU A 8 -14.99 -23.96 -12.13
CA GLU A 8 -15.97 -23.21 -12.93
C GLU A 8 -16.34 -21.93 -12.16
N LEU A 9 -16.12 -20.76 -12.79
CA LEU A 9 -16.57 -19.48 -12.24
C LEU A 9 -18.05 -19.61 -11.86
N PRO A 10 -18.47 -19.20 -10.64
CA PRO A 10 -19.87 -19.20 -10.26
C PRO A 10 -20.68 -18.44 -11.32
N ARG A 11 -21.59 -19.13 -12.01
CA ARG A 11 -22.54 -18.49 -12.93
C ARG A 11 -23.40 -17.54 -12.10
N GLY A 12 -23.09 -16.25 -12.14
CA GLY A 12 -23.82 -15.20 -11.42
C GLY A 12 -23.02 -14.41 -10.37
N ALA A 13 -21.70 -14.59 -10.26
CA ALA A 13 -20.88 -13.59 -9.57
C ALA A 13 -21.01 -12.25 -10.33
N HIS A 14 -21.38 -11.18 -9.62
CA HIS A 14 -21.36 -9.85 -10.18
C HIS A 14 -19.99 -9.63 -10.81
N ARG A 15 -19.91 -9.34 -12.12
CA ARG A 15 -18.65 -8.88 -12.71
C ARG A 15 -18.32 -7.57 -12.00
N ASP A 16 -17.25 -7.59 -11.23
CA ASP A 16 -16.80 -6.38 -10.57
C ASP A 16 -16.38 -5.37 -11.63
N SER A 17 -16.59 -4.09 -11.35
CA SER A 17 -16.43 -3.03 -12.37
C SER A 17 -15.04 -3.00 -13.01
N GLY A 18 -14.03 -3.52 -12.31
CA GLY A 18 -12.64 -3.64 -12.78
C GLY A 18 -12.34 -4.86 -13.64
N ASP A 19 -13.22 -5.88 -13.68
CA ASP A 19 -12.94 -7.19 -14.27
C ASP A 19 -13.01 -7.20 -15.80
N ALA A 20 -11.99 -6.61 -16.42
CA ALA A 20 -11.80 -6.67 -17.85
C ALA A 20 -10.33 -6.65 -18.23
N TRP A 21 -10.06 -7.22 -19.41
CA TRP A 21 -8.76 -7.16 -20.05
C TRP A 21 -8.60 -5.82 -20.78
N VAL A 22 -7.44 -5.19 -20.59
CA VAL A 22 -6.94 -4.07 -21.39
C VAL A 22 -5.84 -4.59 -22.30
N GLU A 23 -5.89 -4.23 -23.58
CA GLU A 23 -4.87 -4.62 -24.57
C GLU A 23 -3.88 -3.48 -24.79
N SER A 24 -2.58 -3.80 -24.79
CA SER A 24 -1.53 -2.86 -25.16
C SER A 24 -1.53 -2.59 -26.66
N PRO A 25 -0.87 -1.51 -27.12
CA PRO A 25 -0.66 -1.26 -28.55
C PRO A 25 0.01 -2.43 -29.30
N GLU A 26 0.79 -3.26 -28.60
CA GLU A 26 1.49 -4.46 -29.10
C GLU A 26 0.67 -5.75 -28.94
N GLY A 27 -0.56 -5.68 -28.44
CA GLY A 27 -1.47 -6.81 -28.28
C GLY A 27 -1.26 -7.65 -27.01
N GLN A 28 -0.47 -7.17 -26.04
CA GLN A 28 -0.35 -7.81 -24.74
C GLN A 28 -1.59 -7.51 -23.88
N ARG A 29 -2.02 -8.48 -23.04
CA ARG A 29 -3.24 -8.34 -22.24
C ARG A 29 -2.91 -8.11 -20.77
N PHE A 30 -3.57 -7.13 -20.17
CA PHE A 30 -3.44 -6.75 -18.76
C PHE A 30 -4.81 -6.83 -18.08
N TRP A 31 -4.88 -7.45 -16.90
CA TRP A 31 -6.13 -7.57 -16.15
C TRP A 31 -6.38 -6.29 -15.33
N GLY A 32 -7.63 -5.82 -15.30
CA GLY A 32 -8.05 -4.63 -14.56
C GLY A 32 -8.28 -3.43 -15.47
N ALA A 33 -9.55 -3.11 -15.76
CA ALA A 33 -9.94 -1.96 -16.59
C ALA A 33 -9.42 -0.61 -16.08
N PHE A 34 -9.28 -0.48 -14.76
CA PHE A 34 -8.81 0.72 -14.09
C PHE A 34 -7.38 0.55 -13.55
N GLY A 35 -6.62 -0.39 -14.09
CA GLY A 35 -5.34 -0.81 -13.51
C GLY A 35 -5.52 -1.84 -12.39
N ALA A 36 -4.42 -2.23 -11.77
CA ALA A 36 -4.39 -3.19 -10.67
C ALA A 36 -3.52 -2.69 -9.51
N ALA A 37 -3.76 -3.23 -8.33
CA ALA A 37 -2.97 -2.90 -7.14
C ALA A 37 -2.70 -4.15 -6.31
N ALA A 38 -1.55 -4.18 -5.64
CA ALA A 38 -1.16 -5.27 -4.78
C ALA A 38 -0.47 -4.78 -3.52
N LEU A 39 -0.53 -5.60 -2.47
CA LEU A 39 -0.04 -5.27 -1.15
C LEU A 39 1.23 -6.08 -0.81
N LEU A 40 2.33 -5.38 -0.56
CA LEU A 40 3.54 -5.93 0.07
C LEU A 40 3.48 -5.64 1.57
N VAL A 41 3.08 -6.64 2.36
CA VAL A 41 3.09 -6.52 3.82
C VAL A 41 4.45 -6.96 4.35
N HIS A 42 5.07 -6.10 5.16
CA HIS A 42 6.33 -6.36 5.85
C HIS A 42 6.10 -6.44 7.35
N ASP A 43 6.52 -7.56 7.92
CA ASP A 43 6.64 -7.81 9.35
C ASP A 43 8.14 -7.84 9.69
N PRO A 44 8.61 -7.04 10.66
CA PRO A 44 10.04 -6.91 10.94
C PRO A 44 10.69 -8.22 11.43
N ASP A 45 9.91 -9.13 12.03
CA ASP A 45 10.40 -10.39 12.58
C ASP A 45 10.26 -11.55 11.58
N ARG A 46 9.23 -11.51 10.72
CA ARG A 46 8.86 -12.62 9.83
C ARG A 46 9.22 -12.40 8.36
N GLY A 47 9.48 -11.16 7.96
CA GLY A 47 9.77 -10.78 6.57
C GLY A 47 8.51 -10.34 5.81
N VAL A 48 8.38 -10.73 4.55
CA VAL A 48 7.28 -10.28 3.68
C VAL A 48 6.25 -11.37 3.42
N LEU A 49 4.97 -10.99 3.37
CA LEU A 49 3.89 -11.92 3.03
C LEU A 49 3.83 -12.11 1.52
N LEU A 50 4.00 -13.35 1.07
CA LEU A 50 3.89 -13.74 -0.34
C LEU A 50 2.85 -14.84 -0.54
N GLN A 51 2.25 -14.83 -1.73
CA GLN A 51 1.34 -15.87 -2.20
C GLN A 51 1.96 -16.70 -3.32
N HIS A 52 1.81 -18.02 -3.24
CA HIS A 52 2.19 -18.95 -4.29
C HIS A 52 0.98 -19.25 -5.18
N ARG A 53 1.05 -18.77 -6.43
CA ARG A 53 -0.08 -18.78 -7.36
C ARG A 53 -0.36 -20.19 -7.87
N VAL A 54 -1.63 -20.54 -8.02
CA VAL A 54 -2.04 -21.80 -8.68
C VAL A 54 -1.45 -21.93 -10.08
N ALA A 55 -1.03 -23.13 -10.45
CA ALA A 55 -0.30 -23.41 -11.70
C ALA A 55 -1.07 -23.03 -12.97
N TRP A 56 -2.40 -23.02 -12.93
CA TRP A 56 -3.25 -22.69 -14.08
C TRP A 56 -3.53 -21.19 -14.25
N SER A 57 -3.08 -20.34 -13.32
CA SER A 57 -3.21 -18.88 -13.43
C SER A 57 -2.20 -18.28 -14.42
N HIS A 58 -2.41 -17.03 -14.84
CA HIS A 58 -1.39 -16.29 -15.59
C HIS A 58 -0.12 -16.18 -14.73
N HIS A 59 1.01 -16.72 -15.22
CA HIS A 59 2.25 -16.97 -14.46
C HIS A 59 2.08 -17.86 -13.21
N GLY A 60 1.23 -18.89 -13.30
CA GLY A 60 1.04 -19.86 -12.22
C GLY A 60 2.31 -20.60 -11.81
N GLY A 61 2.39 -21.01 -10.54
CA GLY A 61 3.59 -21.63 -9.95
C GLY A 61 4.66 -20.63 -9.51
N THR A 62 4.40 -19.32 -9.65
CA THR A 62 5.29 -18.27 -9.18
C THR A 62 4.81 -17.66 -7.86
N TRP A 63 5.74 -17.07 -7.11
CA TRP A 63 5.47 -16.30 -5.89
C TRP A 63 5.24 -14.83 -6.24
N GLY A 64 4.18 -14.25 -5.70
CA GLY A 64 3.82 -12.86 -5.91
C GLY A 64 3.15 -12.22 -4.70
N LEU A 65 2.68 -11.00 -4.89
CA LEU A 65 1.91 -10.26 -3.90
C LEU A 65 0.42 -10.61 -4.04
N PRO A 66 -0.35 -10.63 -2.95
CA PRO A 66 -1.80 -10.58 -3.03
C PRO A 66 -2.24 -9.24 -3.65
N GLY A 67 -3.18 -9.29 -4.59
CA GLY A 67 -3.58 -8.13 -5.37
C GLY A 67 -4.32 -8.45 -6.66
N GLY A 68 -5.11 -7.48 -7.10
CA GLY A 68 -6.05 -7.66 -8.20
C GLY A 68 -6.46 -6.35 -8.88
N ALA A 69 -7.53 -6.43 -9.66
CA ALA A 69 -8.05 -5.31 -10.43
C ALA A 69 -8.66 -4.24 -9.52
N ARG A 70 -8.44 -2.96 -9.83
CA ARG A 70 -9.11 -1.87 -9.12
C ARG A 70 -10.54 -1.68 -9.63
N HIS A 71 -11.44 -1.35 -8.72
CA HIS A 71 -12.79 -0.89 -9.07
C HIS A 71 -12.80 0.54 -9.63
N ALA A 72 -13.90 0.90 -10.31
CA ALA A 72 -14.11 2.25 -10.79
C ALA A 72 -14.09 3.26 -9.62
N GLY A 73 -13.16 4.23 -9.66
CA GLY A 73 -13.02 5.26 -8.63
C GLY A 73 -12.30 4.80 -7.35
N GLU A 74 -11.87 3.53 -7.29
CA GLU A 74 -11.14 2.99 -6.13
C GLU A 74 -9.68 3.47 -6.12
N SER A 75 -9.22 3.89 -4.94
CA SER A 75 -7.81 4.26 -4.77
C SER A 75 -6.92 3.02 -4.87
N SER A 76 -5.64 3.20 -5.22
CA SER A 76 -4.71 2.06 -5.24
C SER A 76 -4.46 1.45 -3.86
N VAL A 77 -4.56 2.27 -2.79
CA VAL A 77 -4.39 1.80 -1.41
C VAL A 77 -5.59 0.95 -0.99
N ASP A 78 -6.81 1.41 -1.26
CA ASP A 78 -8.03 0.68 -0.94
C ASP A 78 -8.12 -0.62 -1.74
N GLY A 79 -7.81 -0.58 -3.04
CA GLY A 79 -7.78 -1.77 -3.87
C GLY A 79 -6.77 -2.80 -3.39
N ALA A 80 -5.52 -2.40 -3.10
CA ALA A 80 -4.51 -3.31 -2.56
C ALA A 80 -4.92 -3.91 -1.21
N ALA A 81 -5.50 -3.11 -0.31
CA ALA A 81 -5.93 -3.57 1.01
C ALA A 81 -7.14 -4.51 0.94
N ARG A 82 -8.11 -4.22 0.06
CA ARG A 82 -9.28 -5.08 -0.19
C ARG A 82 -8.83 -6.43 -0.73
N GLU A 83 -8.07 -6.45 -1.81
CA GLU A 83 -7.57 -7.69 -2.43
C GLU A 83 -6.76 -8.52 -1.43
N ALA A 84 -5.84 -7.89 -0.68
CA ALA A 84 -5.08 -8.63 0.32
C ALA A 84 -5.94 -9.16 1.49
N ALA A 85 -7.03 -8.48 1.84
CA ALA A 85 -7.99 -8.98 2.81
C ALA A 85 -8.77 -10.19 2.26
N GLU A 86 -9.18 -10.13 1.00
CA GLU A 86 -9.97 -11.15 0.31
C GLU A 86 -9.15 -12.40 -0.03
N GLU A 87 -7.92 -12.24 -0.53
CA GLU A 87 -7.05 -13.34 -0.98
C GLU A 87 -6.26 -13.98 0.18
N ALA A 88 -5.76 -13.14 1.09
CA ALA A 88 -4.77 -13.53 2.09
C ALA A 88 -5.21 -13.32 3.55
N GLY A 89 -6.43 -12.82 3.78
CA GLY A 89 -6.95 -12.57 5.12
C GLY A 89 -6.21 -11.47 5.87
N VAL A 90 -5.55 -10.55 5.16
CA VAL A 90 -4.84 -9.42 5.77
C VAL A 90 -5.85 -8.46 6.40
N PRO A 91 -5.80 -8.19 7.72
CA PRO A 91 -6.72 -7.24 8.35
C PRO A 91 -6.28 -5.80 8.03
N PRO A 92 -7.10 -4.95 7.38
CA PRO A 92 -6.71 -3.58 7.04
C PRO A 92 -6.29 -2.76 8.26
N ALA A 93 -6.94 -2.97 9.41
CA ALA A 93 -6.59 -2.29 10.65
C ALA A 93 -5.32 -2.85 11.33
N GLY A 94 -4.76 -3.96 10.84
CA GLY A 94 -3.52 -4.57 11.36
C GLY A 94 -2.26 -4.12 10.63
N ILE A 95 -2.40 -3.26 9.61
CA ILE A 95 -1.30 -2.77 8.78
C ILE A 95 -1.33 -1.24 8.66
N ARG A 96 -0.20 -0.64 8.28
CA ARG A 96 -0.09 0.77 7.94
C ARG A 96 0.71 0.94 6.65
N PRO A 97 0.21 1.67 5.64
CA PRO A 97 0.98 1.94 4.42
C PRO A 97 2.22 2.79 4.74
N VAL A 98 3.30 2.58 3.98
CA VAL A 98 4.56 3.34 4.12
C VAL A 98 5.09 3.86 2.79
N LEU A 99 4.79 3.18 1.69
CA LEU A 99 5.25 3.51 0.35
C LEU A 99 4.26 2.96 -0.69
N ALA A 100 4.03 3.72 -1.75
CA ALA A 100 3.39 3.22 -2.97
C ALA A 100 4.30 3.51 -4.17
N THR A 101 4.46 2.52 -5.04
CA THR A 101 5.21 2.62 -6.30
C THR A 101 4.31 2.26 -7.46
N VAL A 102 4.31 3.09 -8.50
CA VAL A 102 3.46 2.90 -9.69
C VAL A 102 4.32 2.50 -10.89
N LEU A 103 3.99 1.37 -11.51
CA LEU A 103 4.36 1.08 -12.89
C LEU A 103 3.26 1.65 -13.79
N ASP A 104 3.57 2.69 -14.54
CA ASP A 104 2.67 3.29 -15.51
C ASP A 104 3.11 2.93 -16.94
N LEU A 105 2.24 2.24 -17.68
CA LEU A 105 2.47 1.87 -19.08
C LEU A 105 1.75 2.83 -20.05
N GLY A 106 1.15 3.91 -19.55
CA GLY A 106 0.40 4.91 -20.31
C GLY A 106 -1.02 4.48 -20.66
N PHE A 107 -1.27 3.19 -20.88
CA PHE A 107 -2.62 2.63 -21.13
C PHE A 107 -3.16 1.79 -19.97
N TRP A 108 -2.29 1.42 -19.02
CA TRP A 108 -2.61 0.61 -17.84
C TRP A 108 -1.55 0.86 -16.77
N SER A 109 -1.92 0.74 -15.49
CA SER A 109 -1.00 0.91 -14.37
C SER A 109 -1.13 -0.19 -13.33
N TYR A 110 0.00 -0.48 -12.67
CA TYR A 110 0.09 -1.36 -11.51
C TYR A 110 0.69 -0.62 -10.32
N THR A 111 -0.03 -0.58 -9.21
CA THR A 111 0.49 0.02 -7.98
C THR A 111 0.87 -1.06 -6.98
N THR A 112 2.12 -1.08 -6.55
CA THR A 112 2.54 -1.84 -5.37
C THR A 112 2.46 -0.93 -4.15
N VAL A 113 1.60 -1.27 -3.19
CA VAL A 113 1.49 -0.60 -1.89
C VAL A 113 2.26 -1.43 -0.88
N THR A 114 3.27 -0.83 -0.27
CA THR A 114 4.05 -1.43 0.81
C THR A 114 3.47 -0.97 2.14
N ALA A 115 3.22 -1.92 3.04
CA ALA A 115 2.68 -1.67 4.36
C ALA A 115 3.48 -2.42 5.43
N ARG A 116 3.54 -1.84 6.63
CA ARG A 116 4.12 -2.48 7.82
C ARG A 116 3.02 -3.07 8.68
N THR A 117 3.26 -4.22 9.29
CA THR A 117 2.39 -4.76 10.33
C THR A 117 2.43 -3.85 11.57
N ILE A 118 1.26 -3.44 12.05
CA ILE A 118 1.10 -2.77 13.36
C ILE A 118 0.48 -3.69 14.40
N ARG A 119 -0.19 -4.76 13.96
CA ARG A 119 -0.69 -5.84 14.81
C ARG A 119 -0.40 -7.19 14.13
N PRO A 120 0.13 -8.19 14.87
CA PRO A 120 0.34 -9.52 14.32
C PRO A 120 -0.96 -10.15 13.83
N PHE A 121 -0.89 -10.87 12.72
CA PHE A 121 -1.97 -11.69 12.18
C PHE A 121 -1.40 -12.93 11.50
N GLU A 122 -2.26 -13.94 11.34
CA GLU A 122 -1.98 -15.15 10.58
C GLU A 122 -2.69 -15.11 9.23
N PRO A 123 -1.96 -15.21 8.10
CA PRO A 123 -2.55 -15.19 6.78
C PRO A 123 -3.39 -16.44 6.56
N ARG A 124 -4.45 -16.32 5.76
CA ARG A 124 -5.36 -17.42 5.44
C ARG A 124 -5.61 -17.44 3.95
N VAL A 125 -5.42 -18.60 3.33
CA VAL A 125 -5.83 -18.82 1.94
C VAL A 125 -7.34 -18.75 1.91
N ALA A 126 -7.88 -17.67 1.36
CA ALA A 126 -9.31 -17.37 1.37
C ALA A 126 -9.94 -17.48 -0.04
N ASP A 127 -9.11 -17.57 -1.08
CA ASP A 127 -9.53 -17.78 -2.46
C ASP A 127 -9.06 -19.14 -3.04
N ALA A 128 -9.47 -19.43 -4.28
CA ALA A 128 -9.03 -20.60 -5.04
C ALA A 128 -7.81 -20.31 -5.93
N GLU A 129 -7.26 -19.10 -5.89
CA GLU A 129 -6.17 -18.63 -6.76
C GLU A 129 -4.78 -18.80 -6.11
N SER A 130 -4.74 -19.01 -4.80
CA SER A 130 -3.53 -19.27 -4.02
C SER A 130 -3.43 -20.72 -3.53
N ILE A 131 -2.26 -21.34 -3.71
CA ILE A 131 -1.95 -22.67 -3.15
C ILE A 131 -1.38 -22.53 -1.74
N GLU A 132 -0.61 -21.48 -1.51
CA GLU A 132 0.11 -21.26 -0.26
C GLU A 132 0.29 -19.77 0.01
N LEU A 133 0.18 -19.39 1.28
CA LEU A 133 0.62 -18.08 1.77
C LEU A 133 1.77 -18.30 2.75
N ARG A 134 2.80 -17.46 2.65
CA ARG A 134 3.99 -17.60 3.48
C ARG A 134 4.57 -16.24 3.84
N TRP A 135 4.94 -16.10 5.11
CA TRP A 135 5.91 -15.09 5.53
C TRP A 135 7.31 -15.55 5.14
N VAL A 136 7.98 -14.79 4.28
CA VAL A 136 9.30 -15.12 3.74
C VAL A 136 10.30 -14.09 4.26
N PRO A 137 11.39 -14.52 4.92
CA PRO A 137 12.49 -13.63 5.27
C PRO A 137 12.97 -12.84 4.05
N VAL A 138 13.26 -11.56 4.23
CA VAL A 138 13.57 -10.63 3.12
C VAL A 138 14.75 -11.14 2.27
N ASP A 139 15.76 -11.72 2.90
CA ASP A 139 16.92 -12.34 2.25
C ASP A 139 16.62 -13.69 1.56
N GLY A 140 15.51 -14.34 1.91
CA GLY A 140 15.04 -15.57 1.29
C GLY A 140 14.22 -15.38 0.02
N VAL A 141 13.74 -14.16 -0.26
CA VAL A 141 12.84 -13.88 -1.40
C VAL A 141 13.54 -14.11 -2.74
N ASP A 142 14.83 -13.75 -2.85
CA ASP A 142 15.62 -13.93 -4.08
C ASP A 142 15.81 -15.42 -4.45
N GLY A 143 15.55 -16.34 -3.53
CA GLY A 143 15.61 -17.79 -3.75
C GLY A 143 14.32 -18.42 -4.29
N LEU A 144 13.24 -17.64 -4.45
CA LEU A 144 11.95 -18.12 -4.92
C LEU A 144 11.77 -17.87 -6.42
N GLU A 145 10.93 -18.67 -7.07
CA GLU A 145 10.49 -18.40 -8.44
C GLU A 145 9.45 -17.27 -8.42
N LEU A 146 9.90 -16.03 -8.63
CA LEU A 146 9.04 -14.84 -8.50
C LEU A 146 8.23 -14.57 -9.76
N HIS A 147 7.01 -14.03 -9.57
CA HIS A 147 6.23 -13.46 -10.65
C HIS A 147 7.07 -12.41 -11.40
N PRO A 148 7.17 -12.42 -12.74
CA PRO A 148 8.15 -11.59 -13.45
C PRO A 148 8.04 -10.09 -13.18
N GLY A 149 6.81 -9.58 -13.02
CA GLY A 149 6.58 -8.18 -12.65
C GLY A 149 7.08 -7.86 -11.24
N PHE A 150 6.83 -8.77 -10.29
CA PHE A 150 7.27 -8.62 -8.91
C PHE A 150 8.80 -8.75 -8.81
N GLY A 151 9.39 -9.76 -9.45
CA GLY A 151 10.85 -9.96 -9.46
C GLY A 151 11.63 -8.78 -10.04
N ARG A 152 11.08 -8.06 -11.03
CA ARG A 152 11.68 -6.81 -11.54
C ARG A 152 11.62 -5.66 -10.53
N ALA A 153 10.54 -5.55 -9.77
CA ALA A 153 10.37 -4.51 -8.77
C ALA A 153 11.09 -4.82 -7.44
N TRP A 154 11.32 -6.10 -7.16
CA TRP A 154 11.80 -6.59 -5.86
C TRP A 154 13.10 -5.92 -5.37
N PRO A 155 14.17 -5.74 -6.18
CA PRO A 155 15.39 -5.10 -5.69
C PRO A 155 15.14 -3.70 -5.10
N MET A 156 14.32 -2.89 -5.78
CA MET A 156 13.97 -1.54 -5.31
C MET A 156 13.06 -1.59 -4.08
N LEU A 157 12.05 -2.47 -4.08
CA LEU A 157 11.14 -2.63 -2.93
C LEU A 157 11.91 -3.08 -1.69
N ARG A 158 12.81 -4.05 -1.83
CA ARG A 158 13.66 -4.59 -0.77
C ARG A 158 14.51 -3.51 -0.11
N ASP A 159 15.16 -2.66 -0.90
CA ASP A 159 15.98 -1.56 -0.39
C ASP A 159 15.12 -0.55 0.40
N GLU A 160 13.86 -0.38 0.00
CA GLU A 160 12.93 0.55 0.65
C GLU A 160 12.21 -0.02 1.89
N LEU A 161 12.14 -1.35 2.07
CA LEU A 161 11.50 -1.97 3.24
C LEU A 161 12.10 -1.49 4.57
N THR A 162 13.42 -1.27 4.59
CA THR A 162 14.17 -0.87 5.78
C THR A 162 14.28 0.64 5.94
N ARG A 163 13.85 1.43 4.95
CA ARG A 163 13.91 2.90 5.04
C ARG A 163 12.83 3.40 5.99
N GLU A 164 13.26 3.99 7.08
CA GLU A 164 12.39 4.76 7.98
C GLU A 164 12.45 6.24 7.59
N VAL A 165 11.28 6.86 7.50
CA VAL A 165 11.17 8.27 7.13
C VAL A 165 10.36 8.97 8.20
N THR A 166 10.98 9.94 8.87
CA THR A 166 10.33 10.77 9.87
C THR A 166 10.36 12.23 9.42
N LEU A 167 9.19 12.85 9.34
CA LEU A 167 9.04 14.28 9.10
C LEU A 167 8.94 15.01 10.44
N VAL A 168 10.00 15.73 10.82
CA VAL A 168 10.01 16.57 12.02
C VAL A 168 9.58 17.97 11.66
N VAL A 169 8.48 18.43 12.26
CA VAL A 169 7.87 19.73 12.00
C VAL A 169 8.03 20.62 13.21
N ASP A 170 8.88 21.63 13.10
CA ASP A 170 8.95 22.72 14.07
C ASP A 170 7.76 23.67 13.86
N THR A 171 6.76 23.59 14.73
CA THR A 171 5.54 24.39 14.60
C THR A 171 5.81 25.88 14.80
N ALA A 172 6.75 26.25 15.68
CA ALA A 172 7.06 27.65 15.97
C ALA A 172 7.67 28.36 14.77
N ASN A 173 8.51 27.66 14.00
CA ASN A 173 9.10 28.18 12.76
C ASN A 173 8.12 28.24 11.57
N LEU A 174 6.97 27.56 11.65
CA LEU A 174 5.93 27.61 10.61
C LEU A 174 4.81 28.60 10.90
N LEU A 175 4.50 28.82 12.19
CA LEU A 175 3.51 29.79 12.61
C LEU A 175 3.91 31.20 12.14
N GLY A 176 3.05 31.83 11.36
CA GLY A 176 3.32 33.14 10.74
C GLY A 176 3.83 33.12 9.30
N SER A 177 4.03 31.94 8.70
CA SER A 177 4.21 31.80 7.25
C SER A 177 3.01 32.29 6.43
N ARG A 178 1.82 32.35 7.05
CA ARG A 178 0.60 32.93 6.47
C ARG A 178 -0.03 33.93 7.45
N PRO A 179 -0.64 35.02 6.96
CA PRO A 179 -1.31 36.01 7.81
C PRO A 179 -2.70 35.50 8.24
N ASP A 180 -2.73 34.55 9.18
CA ASP A 180 -3.94 33.91 9.70
C ASP A 180 -4.37 34.41 11.10
N GLY A 181 -3.66 35.39 11.66
CA GLY A 181 -3.90 35.90 13.01
C GLY A 181 -3.26 35.08 14.13
N TRP A 182 -2.32 34.17 13.83
CA TRP A 182 -1.67 33.26 14.80
C TRP A 182 -1.16 33.92 16.10
N TRP A 183 -0.73 35.18 16.04
CA TRP A 183 -0.21 35.89 17.22
C TRP A 183 -1.30 36.20 18.26
N ARG A 184 -2.58 36.18 17.86
CA ARG A 184 -3.73 36.38 18.76
C ARG A 184 -4.25 35.08 19.37
N ASP A 185 -4.05 33.96 18.68
CA ASP A 185 -4.54 32.64 19.07
C ASP A 185 -3.52 31.57 18.65
N ARG A 186 -2.45 31.43 19.44
CA ARG A 186 -1.37 30.49 19.15
C ARG A 186 -1.82 29.04 19.24
N ALA A 187 -2.59 28.70 20.28
CA ALA A 187 -3.10 27.35 20.48
C ALA A 187 -4.04 26.92 19.35
N GLY A 188 -4.97 27.80 18.93
CA GLY A 188 -5.88 27.51 17.82
C GLY A 188 -5.17 27.43 16.47
N SER A 189 -4.21 28.31 16.18
CA SER A 189 -3.39 28.19 14.95
C SER A 189 -2.57 26.90 14.92
N THR A 190 -1.98 26.51 16.05
CA THR A 190 -1.24 25.25 16.16
C THR A 190 -2.17 24.05 15.98
N THR A 191 -3.36 24.08 16.58
CA THR A 191 -4.38 23.02 16.41
C THR A 191 -4.74 22.81 14.94
N ARG A 192 -4.93 23.90 14.16
CA ARG A 192 -5.20 23.80 12.72
C ARG A 192 -4.02 23.24 11.93
N LEU A 193 -2.79 23.62 12.28
CA LEU A 193 -1.58 23.05 11.68
C LEU A 193 -1.49 21.54 11.96
N LEU A 194 -1.70 21.12 13.21
CA LEU A 194 -1.68 19.71 13.61
C LEU A 194 -2.75 18.89 12.88
N ALA A 195 -3.96 19.44 12.68
CA ALA A 195 -4.99 18.78 11.87
C ALA A 195 -4.58 18.59 10.40
N GLY A 196 -3.86 19.55 9.82
CA GLY A 196 -3.30 19.41 8.48
C GLY A 196 -2.18 18.37 8.40
N LEU A 197 -1.32 18.31 9.43
CA LEU A 197 -0.26 17.30 9.54
C LEU A 197 -0.82 15.89 9.73
N ASP A 198 -1.90 15.74 10.50
CA ASP A 198 -2.61 14.46 10.66
C ASP A 198 -3.21 13.99 9.32
N ALA A 199 -3.88 14.87 8.57
CA ALA A 199 -4.39 14.55 7.25
C ALA A 199 -3.25 14.14 6.29
N LEU A 200 -2.12 14.85 6.30
CA LEU A 200 -0.93 14.51 5.51
C LEU A 200 -0.35 13.15 5.91
N ALA A 201 -0.28 12.84 7.21
CA ALA A 201 0.21 11.55 7.71
C ALA A 201 -0.71 10.39 7.29
N ARG A 202 -2.01 10.64 7.20
CA ARG A 202 -3.03 9.66 6.82
C ARG A 202 -3.09 9.42 5.31
N ASP A 203 -3.10 10.49 4.53
CA ASP A 203 -3.31 10.45 3.08
C ASP A 203 -1.99 10.22 2.32
N GLY A 204 -0.86 10.48 2.99
CA GLY A 204 0.47 10.40 2.41
C GLY A 204 0.83 11.64 1.58
N LEU A 205 2.09 11.71 1.15
CA LEU A 205 2.60 12.78 0.31
C LEU A 205 3.37 12.24 -0.89
N PRO A 206 3.45 13.00 -2.00
CA PRO A 206 4.28 12.62 -3.13
C PRO A 206 5.72 12.38 -2.69
N ALA A 207 6.31 11.24 -3.06
CA ALA A 207 7.66 10.89 -2.63
C ALA A 207 8.71 11.90 -3.13
N ALA A 208 8.44 12.58 -4.25
CA ALA A 208 9.26 13.64 -4.80
C ALA A 208 9.39 14.87 -3.88
N GLU A 209 8.38 15.19 -3.06
CA GLU A 209 8.45 16.27 -2.06
C GLU A 209 9.43 15.94 -0.92
N LEU A 210 9.86 14.69 -0.82
CA LEU A 210 10.85 14.20 0.13
C LEU A 210 12.20 13.88 -0.52
N ASP A 211 12.35 14.13 -1.82
CA ASP A 211 13.50 13.67 -2.62
C ASP A 211 13.78 12.16 -2.48
N LEU A 212 12.72 11.35 -2.33
CA LEU A 212 12.81 9.91 -2.15
C LEU A 212 12.20 9.13 -3.32
N PRO A 213 12.66 7.89 -3.58
CA PRO A 213 12.05 7.00 -4.58
C PRO A 213 10.57 6.72 -4.29
N GLY A 214 9.82 6.36 -5.33
CA GLY A 214 8.42 5.97 -5.23
C GLY A 214 7.45 7.04 -5.71
N SER A 215 6.16 6.78 -5.53
CA SER A 215 5.07 7.68 -5.94
C SER A 215 4.48 8.41 -4.75
N VAL A 216 4.09 7.69 -3.70
CA VAL A 216 3.53 8.25 -2.46
C VAL A 216 4.24 7.63 -1.25
N ARG A 217 4.49 8.42 -0.20
CA ARG A 217 5.05 7.96 1.07
C ARG A 217 4.18 8.40 2.25
N TRP A 218 4.21 7.59 3.30
CA TRP A 218 3.55 7.85 4.57
C TRP A 218 4.62 7.88 5.68
N PRO A 219 5.31 9.00 5.88
CA PRO A 219 6.31 9.13 6.93
C PRO A 219 5.66 9.18 8.31
N ASP A 220 6.43 8.86 9.34
CA ASP A 220 6.04 9.20 10.70
C ASP A 220 6.18 10.71 10.88
N VAL A 221 5.12 11.40 11.32
CA VAL A 221 5.12 12.85 11.47
C VAL A 221 5.25 13.20 12.94
N VAL A 222 6.27 13.99 13.28
CA VAL A 222 6.53 14.48 14.65
C VAL A 222 6.45 15.99 14.65
N ALA A 223 5.43 16.55 15.28
CA ALA A 223 5.30 17.99 15.47
C ALA A 223 5.91 18.42 16.81
N VAL A 224 6.82 19.39 16.78
CA VAL A 224 7.43 19.99 17.97
C VAL A 224 6.64 21.23 18.34
N VAL A 225 6.10 21.26 19.56
CA VAL A 225 5.24 22.32 20.07
C VAL A 225 5.84 22.94 21.34
N GLU A 226 5.87 24.26 21.42
CA GLU A 226 6.49 25.00 22.52
C GLU A 226 5.67 26.22 22.99
N GLY A 227 6.00 26.72 24.19
CA GLY A 227 5.33 27.90 24.78
C GLY A 227 3.82 27.73 24.90
N ASP A 228 3.07 28.81 24.60
CA ASP A 228 1.61 28.86 24.63
C ASP A 228 0.95 27.91 23.61
N ALA A 229 1.68 27.38 22.64
CA ALA A 229 1.15 26.42 21.68
C ALA A 229 0.92 25.03 22.30
N ARG A 230 1.47 24.75 23.50
CA ARG A 230 1.28 23.49 24.21
C ARG A 230 -0.18 23.20 24.59
N ASP A 231 -1.02 24.23 24.62
CA ASP A 231 -2.46 24.09 24.85
C ASP A 231 -3.24 23.71 23.56
N ALA A 232 -2.53 23.42 22.46
CA ALA A 232 -3.14 22.92 21.23
C ALA A 232 -3.67 21.49 21.37
N SER A 233 -4.73 21.19 20.65
CA SER A 233 -5.34 19.86 20.61
C SER A 233 -4.91 19.11 19.36
N LEU A 234 -4.58 17.82 19.51
CA LEU A 234 -4.54 16.90 18.38
C LEU A 234 -5.96 16.53 17.95
N PRO A 235 -6.18 16.22 16.66
CA PRO A 235 -7.40 15.53 16.25
C PRO A 235 -7.59 14.26 17.09
N ALA A 236 -8.83 13.95 17.46
CA ALA A 236 -9.11 12.64 18.05
C ALA A 236 -8.75 11.56 17.03
N GLU A 237 -8.13 10.46 17.47
CA GLU A 237 -7.92 9.32 16.58
C GLU A 237 -9.27 8.87 16.01
N PRO A 238 -9.36 8.60 14.70
CA PRO A 238 -10.56 8.01 14.15
C PRO A 238 -10.84 6.67 14.86
N VAL A 239 -12.04 6.56 15.42
CA VAL A 239 -12.56 5.34 16.08
C VAL A 239 -12.73 4.21 15.06
#